data_AF-A0A7J8PR67-F1
#
_entry.id   AF-A0A7J8PR67-F1
#
_cell.length_a   1.000
_cell.length_b   1.000
_cell.length_c   1.000
_cell.angle_alpha   90.00
_cell.angle_beta   90.00
_cell.angle_gamma   90.00
#
_symmetry.space_group_name_H-M   'P 1'
#
loop_
_entity.id
_entity.type
_entity.pdbx_description
1 polymer ?
#
loop_
_entity_poly.entity_id
_entity_poly.type
_entity_poly.pdbx_seq_one_letter_code
_entity_poly.pdbx_strand_id
1 'polypeptide(L)'
;MSHGGVESTRDTKKGEERRSSLSGRPKADDFGRSVSKIAVAQICESVGYQGCKESALEALADISIRYLCDLGKNASFHANLAGRTECNVFDITRALEDLGDSHGFPGASEVGSCLVGSGTVREIVQFVDTKEEIPFAQPVPKFPVVRNQKLIPSFEHMKETPSGKHTPSWLPAFPDPHTYNHTPMWNERGSDPCADKIEQAR
;
A
#
# COMPACT_ATOMS: atom_id res chain seq x y z
N MET A 1 -70.18 4.34 25.19
CA MET A 1 -69.18 3.95 26.21
C MET A 1 -68.59 2.62 25.74
N SER A 2 -67.57 2.69 24.89
CA SER A 2 -66.13 2.64 25.24
C SER A 2 -65.66 1.20 25.46
N HIS A 3 -65.19 0.58 24.39
CA HIS A 3 -64.20 -0.49 24.47
C HIS A 3 -62.86 0.13 24.05
N GLY A 4 -61.94 0.18 25.01
CA GLY A 4 -60.62 0.77 24.91
C GLY A 4 -59.68 -0.04 24.03
N GLY A 5 -58.71 0.69 23.47
CA GLY A 5 -57.74 0.21 22.50
C GLY A 5 -56.66 -0.70 23.08
N VAL A 6 -56.11 -1.52 22.19
CA VAL A 6 -54.80 -2.15 22.32
C VAL A 6 -54.03 -1.84 21.04
N GLU A 7 -52.95 -1.10 21.24
CA GLU A 7 -51.93 -0.75 20.27
C GLU A 7 -51.11 -2.02 19.94
N SER A 8 -50.99 -2.38 18.66
CA SER A 8 -50.09 -3.43 18.20
C SER A 8 -49.18 -2.86 17.12
N THR A 9 -48.02 -2.41 17.56
CA THR A 9 -46.86 -2.10 16.73
C THR A 9 -46.33 -3.41 16.12
N ARG A 10 -46.44 -3.57 14.80
CA ARG A 10 -45.76 -4.60 14.03
C ARG A 10 -44.81 -3.98 13.00
N ASP A 11 -43.53 -4.21 13.26
CA ASP A 11 -42.52 -4.63 12.28
C ASP A 11 -42.11 -3.66 11.17
N THR A 12 -41.40 -2.61 11.55
CA THR A 12 -40.48 -1.87 10.66
C THR A 12 -39.03 -2.32 10.88
N LYS A 13 -38.68 -3.57 10.56
CA LYS A 13 -37.27 -4.01 10.43
C LYS A 13 -37.12 -5.12 9.40
N LYS A 14 -37.17 -4.75 8.13
CA LYS A 14 -36.69 -5.61 7.02
C LYS A 14 -36.13 -4.74 5.89
N GLY A 15 -35.06 -4.01 6.18
CA GLY A 15 -34.48 -3.05 5.23
C GLY A 15 -32.99 -2.74 5.42
N GLU A 16 -32.27 -3.47 6.28
CA GLU A 16 -30.85 -3.14 6.60
C GLU A 16 -29.89 -4.33 6.60
N GLU A 17 -30.23 -5.44 5.94
CA GLU A 17 -29.32 -6.61 5.80
C GLU A 17 -28.89 -6.87 4.35
N ARG A 18 -28.85 -5.84 3.50
CA ARG A 18 -28.28 -5.91 2.14
C ARG A 18 -27.20 -4.86 1.88
N ARG A 19 -26.34 -4.63 2.87
CA ARG A 19 -25.07 -3.90 2.68
C ARG A 19 -23.88 -4.69 3.23
N SER A 20 -23.88 -6.00 3.06
CA SER A 20 -22.66 -6.80 3.24
C SER A 20 -22.07 -7.12 1.87
N SER A 21 -20.77 -6.86 1.73
CA SER A 21 -19.88 -7.16 0.60
C SER A 21 -19.89 -6.21 -0.61
N LEU A 22 -19.74 -4.89 -0.37
CA LEU A 22 -18.86 -4.13 -1.27
C LEU A 22 -17.43 -4.48 -0.85
N SER A 23 -16.86 -5.50 -1.50
CA SER A 23 -15.42 -5.77 -1.50
C SER A 23 -14.72 -4.49 -1.95
N GLY A 24 -14.38 -3.63 -1.00
CA GLY A 24 -13.66 -2.39 -1.24
C GLY A 24 -12.37 -2.74 -1.97
N ARG A 25 -12.06 -2.00 -3.04
CA ARG A 25 -10.74 -2.12 -3.67
C ARG A 25 -9.69 -1.99 -2.56
N PRO A 26 -8.68 -2.88 -2.53
CA PRO A 26 -7.59 -2.74 -1.59
C PRO A 26 -7.03 -1.32 -1.70
N LYS A 27 -6.95 -0.62 -0.57
CA LYS A 27 -6.31 0.68 -0.51
C LYS A 27 -4.82 0.50 -0.79
N ALA A 28 -4.15 1.59 -1.20
CA ALA A 28 -2.74 1.55 -1.58
C ALA A 28 -1.82 1.08 -0.44
N ASP A 29 -2.23 1.26 0.82
CA ASP A 29 -1.52 0.90 2.04
C ASP A 29 -1.83 -0.53 2.55
N ASP A 30 -2.88 -1.18 2.05
CA ASP A 30 -3.31 -2.50 2.55
C ASP A 30 -2.21 -3.56 2.40
N PHE A 31 -1.42 -3.50 1.32
CA PHE A 31 -0.31 -4.42 1.12
C PHE A 31 0.77 -4.25 2.18
N GLY A 32 1.24 -3.02 2.42
CA GLY A 32 2.27 -2.74 3.42
C GLY A 32 1.81 -3.10 4.84
N ARG A 33 0.53 -2.85 5.14
CA ARG A 33 -0.10 -3.26 6.41
C ARG A 33 -0.17 -4.78 6.55
N SER A 34 -0.51 -5.50 5.48
CA SER A 34 -0.52 -6.97 5.47
C SER A 34 0.88 -7.56 5.68
N VAL A 35 1.91 -7.00 5.04
CA VAL A 35 3.30 -7.40 5.26
C VAL A 35 3.73 -7.14 6.71
N SER A 36 3.35 -5.99 7.27
CA SER A 36 3.64 -5.66 8.67
C SER A 36 2.96 -6.65 9.64
N LYS A 37 1.71 -7.04 9.36
CA LYS A 37 0.98 -8.06 10.13
C LYS A 37 1.69 -9.42 10.11
N ILE A 38 2.22 -9.82 8.95
CA ILE A 38 3.01 -11.06 8.81
C ILE A 38 4.29 -10.97 9.64
N ALA A 39 5.02 -9.86 9.56
CA ALA A 39 6.25 -9.64 10.34
C ALA A 39 6.00 -9.77 11.85
N VAL A 40 4.93 -9.13 12.34
CA VAL A 40 4.54 -9.23 13.75
C VAL A 40 4.14 -10.65 14.13
N ALA A 41 3.44 -11.38 13.24
CA ALA A 41 3.07 -12.77 13.50
C ALA A 41 4.30 -13.67 13.64
N GLN A 42 5.31 -13.48 12.79
CA GLN A 42 6.59 -14.19 12.87
C GLN A 42 7.33 -13.88 14.18
N ILE A 43 7.30 -12.62 14.63
CA ILE A 43 7.86 -12.26 15.94
C ILE A 43 7.10 -12.97 17.07
N CYS A 44 5.76 -12.98 17.04
CA CYS A 44 4.97 -13.70 18.05
C CYS A 44 5.28 -15.20 18.06
N GLU A 45 5.39 -15.83 16.90
CA GLU A 45 5.79 -17.24 16.78
C GLU A 45 7.19 -17.48 17.38
N SER A 46 8.15 -16.60 17.12
CA SER A 46 9.52 -16.68 17.66
C SER A 46 9.58 -16.62 19.19
N VAL A 47 8.62 -15.94 19.81
CA VAL A 47 8.49 -15.83 21.27
C VAL A 47 7.77 -17.07 21.86
N GLY A 48 7.15 -17.91 21.02
CA GLY A 48 6.50 -19.16 21.41
C GLY A 48 4.97 -19.11 21.39
N TYR A 49 4.36 -18.07 20.82
CA TYR A 49 2.91 -18.03 20.65
C TYR A 49 2.45 -18.98 19.54
N GLN A 50 1.55 -19.90 19.86
CA GLN A 50 0.97 -20.85 18.90
C GLN A 50 -0.25 -20.29 18.15
N GLY A 51 -0.77 -19.13 18.59
CA GLY A 51 -1.91 -18.48 17.96
C GLY A 51 -2.17 -17.11 18.56
N CYS A 52 -2.69 -16.20 17.72
CA CYS A 52 -3.00 -14.83 18.11
C CYS A 52 -4.44 -14.49 17.70
N LYS A 53 -5.12 -13.66 18.51
CA LYS A 53 -6.37 -13.04 18.08
C LYS A 53 -6.08 -12.08 16.93
N GLU A 54 -6.91 -12.12 15.88
CA GLU A 54 -6.72 -11.27 14.70
C GLU A 54 -6.68 -9.78 15.07
N SER A 55 -7.62 -9.29 15.89
CA SER A 55 -7.65 -7.90 16.32
C SER A 55 -6.41 -7.46 17.10
N ALA A 56 -5.80 -8.36 17.88
CA ALA A 56 -4.57 -8.08 18.61
C ALA A 56 -3.38 -7.99 17.66
N LEU A 57 -3.29 -8.90 16.69
CA LEU A 57 -2.23 -8.89 15.69
C LEU A 57 -2.30 -7.63 14.81
N GLU A 58 -3.51 -7.22 14.43
CA GLU A 58 -3.74 -5.95 13.72
C GLU A 58 -3.30 -4.73 14.53
N ALA A 59 -3.65 -4.69 15.82
CA ALA A 59 -3.25 -3.60 16.71
C ALA A 59 -1.73 -3.54 16.89
N LEU A 60 -1.07 -4.70 17.06
CA LEU A 60 0.39 -4.78 17.17
C LEU A 60 1.08 -4.34 15.87
N ALA A 61 0.54 -4.70 14.70
CA ALA A 61 1.03 -4.19 13.42
C ALA A 61 0.92 -2.66 13.34
N ASP A 62 -0.22 -2.08 13.74
CA ASP A 62 -0.39 -0.62 13.76
C ASP A 62 0.54 0.08 14.75
N ILE A 63 0.80 -0.53 15.92
CA ILE A 63 1.76 -0.01 16.90
C ILE A 63 3.17 -0.06 16.31
N SER A 64 3.55 -1.17 15.68
CA SER A 64 4.87 -1.35 15.06
C SER A 64 5.12 -0.34 13.94
N ILE A 65 4.14 -0.12 13.07
CA ILE A 65 4.21 0.89 12.00
C ILE A 65 4.38 2.29 12.61
N ARG A 66 3.60 2.65 13.64
CA ARG A 66 3.70 3.95 14.31
C ARG A 66 5.06 4.14 14.98
N TYR A 67 5.57 3.12 15.66
CA TYR A 67 6.90 3.14 16.28
C TYR A 67 7.99 3.43 15.25
N LEU A 68 7.98 2.74 14.09
CA LEU A 68 8.94 2.98 13.02
C LEU A 68 8.83 4.40 12.42
N CYS A 69 7.60 4.90 12.24
CA CYS A 69 7.36 6.26 11.77
C CYS A 69 7.91 7.30 12.75
N ASP A 70 7.69 7.12 14.05
CA ASP A 70 8.13 8.06 15.07
C ASP A 70 9.65 8.01 15.28
N LEU A 71 10.25 6.82 15.20
CA LEU A 71 11.71 6.65 15.15
C LEU A 71 12.32 7.41 13.96
N GLY A 72 11.73 7.26 12.77
CA GLY A 72 12.20 7.96 11.56
C GLY A 72 12.07 9.48 11.65
N LYS A 73 10.97 9.99 12.23
CA LYS A 73 10.78 11.42 12.48
C LYS A 73 11.83 11.97 13.45
N ASN A 74 12.11 11.25 14.53
CA ASN A 74 13.12 11.66 15.52
C ASN A 74 14.53 11.63 14.93
N ALA A 75 14.87 10.58 14.16
CA ALA A 75 16.17 10.53 13.46
C ALA A 75 16.31 11.69 12.46
N SER A 76 15.25 12.00 11.69
CA SER A 76 15.24 13.14 10.79
C SER A 76 15.37 14.47 11.52
N PHE A 77 14.71 14.63 12.67
CA PHE A 77 14.85 15.80 13.53
C PHE A 77 16.31 16.02 13.97
N HIS A 78 17.01 14.95 14.40
CA HIS A 78 18.42 15.02 14.78
C HIS A 78 19.35 15.36 13.60
N ALA A 79 19.11 14.78 12.43
CA ALA A 79 19.85 15.13 11.22
C ALA A 79 19.67 16.62 10.87
N ASN A 80 18.43 17.13 10.95
CA ASN A 80 18.10 18.52 10.69
C ASN A 80 18.74 19.47 11.72
N LEU A 81 18.79 19.09 12.99
CA LEU A 81 19.48 19.85 14.04
C LEU A 81 20.98 19.98 13.75
N ALA A 82 21.57 18.96 13.14
CA ALA A 82 22.95 18.97 12.65
C ALA A 82 23.12 19.67 11.27
N GLY A 83 22.07 20.28 10.72
CA GLY A 83 22.10 20.96 9.42
C GLY A 83 22.18 20.02 8.21
N ARG A 84 21.88 18.74 8.39
CA ARG A 84 21.88 17.72 7.33
C ARG A 84 20.45 17.32 6.96
N THR A 85 20.25 16.94 5.71
CA THR A 85 18.99 16.33 5.24
C THR A 85 19.02 14.80 5.28
N GLU A 86 20.21 14.20 5.25
CA GLU A 86 20.39 12.75 5.28
C GLU A 86 20.66 12.27 6.70
N CYS A 87 19.85 11.29 7.14
CA CYS A 87 20.06 10.59 8.39
C CYS A 87 21.22 9.61 8.28
N ASN A 88 22.05 9.55 9.32
CA ASN A 88 23.10 8.53 9.48
C ASN A 88 22.80 7.63 10.69
N VAL A 89 23.71 6.68 10.95
CA VAL A 89 23.56 5.72 12.06
C VAL A 89 23.47 6.42 13.42
N PHE A 90 24.21 7.51 13.65
CA PHE A 90 24.21 8.23 14.92
C PHE A 90 22.87 8.91 15.20
N ASP A 91 22.22 9.45 14.16
CA ASP A 91 20.89 10.05 14.29
C ASP A 91 19.84 9.01 14.70
N ILE A 92 19.96 7.79 14.13
CA ILE A 92 19.09 6.65 14.46
C ILE A 92 19.37 6.15 15.88
N THR A 93 20.64 5.99 16.26
CA THR A 93 21.02 5.60 17.63
C THR A 93 20.48 6.60 18.64
N ARG A 94 20.60 7.90 18.35
CA ARG A 94 20.06 8.93 19.23
C ARG A 94 18.54 8.90 19.32
N ALA A 95 17.86 8.70 18.19
CA ALA A 95 16.41 8.56 18.18
C ALA A 95 15.94 7.33 18.99
N LEU A 96 16.68 6.22 18.94
CA LEU A 96 16.39 5.03 19.76
C LEU A 96 16.57 5.29 21.26
N GLU A 97 17.60 6.04 21.65
CA GLU A 97 17.78 6.48 23.05
C GLU A 97 16.61 7.34 23.52
N ASP A 98 16.25 8.37 22.75
CA ASP A 98 15.17 9.30 23.12
C ASP A 98 13.80 8.59 23.21
N LEU A 99 13.52 7.58 22.35
CA LEU A 99 12.31 6.75 22.48
C LEU A 99 12.39 5.82 23.71
N GLY A 100 13.60 5.39 24.07
CA GLY A 100 13.89 4.46 25.15
C GLY A 100 13.92 5.07 26.55
N ASP A 101 14.02 6.39 26.67
CA ASP A 101 14.08 7.13 27.95
C ASP A 101 12.88 6.85 28.88
N SER A 102 11.76 6.37 28.34
CA SER A 102 10.58 5.96 29.13
C SER A 102 10.73 4.61 29.84
N HIS A 103 11.67 3.74 29.39
CA HIS A 103 11.86 2.38 29.91
C HIS A 103 13.17 2.15 30.65
N GLY A 104 14.02 3.17 30.82
CA GLY A 104 15.17 3.13 31.73
C GLY A 104 16.17 2.02 31.41
N PHE A 105 16.88 2.14 30.29
CA PHE A 105 17.94 1.20 29.94
C PHE A 105 19.16 1.37 30.86
N PRO A 106 19.86 0.27 31.21
CA PRO A 106 21.11 0.35 31.96
C PRO A 106 22.17 1.10 31.13
N GLY A 107 22.63 2.25 31.63
CA GLY A 107 23.70 3.04 31.01
C GLY A 107 23.27 4.42 30.46
N ALA A 108 21.98 4.73 30.41
CA ALA A 108 21.48 6.06 29.96
C ALA A 108 21.96 7.23 30.86
N SER A 109 22.44 6.94 32.07
CA SER A 109 22.98 7.92 33.02
C SER A 109 24.50 8.18 32.89
N GLU A 110 25.23 7.46 32.03
CA GLU A 110 26.66 7.75 31.81
C GLU A 110 26.83 8.97 30.90
N VAL A 111 26.86 10.14 31.54
CA VAL A 111 27.24 11.41 30.92
C VAL A 111 28.62 11.24 30.28
N GLY A 112 28.66 11.23 28.95
CA GLY A 112 29.91 11.14 28.17
C GLY A 112 30.20 9.80 27.48
N SER A 113 29.27 8.84 27.46
CA SER A 113 29.44 7.63 26.66
C SER A 113 29.29 7.92 25.15
N CYS A 114 30.12 7.27 24.33
CA CYS A 114 30.02 7.33 22.87
C CYS A 114 28.74 6.62 22.41
N LEU A 115 28.00 7.15 21.43
CA LEU A 115 26.77 6.53 20.89
C LEU A 115 26.97 5.06 20.45
N VAL A 116 28.18 4.69 20.02
CA VAL A 116 28.53 3.30 19.66
C VAL A 116 28.55 2.37 20.89
N GLY A 117 28.86 2.92 22.07
CA GLY A 117 28.81 2.23 23.35
C GLY A 117 27.46 2.32 24.07
N SER A 118 26.44 2.90 23.43
CA SER A 118 25.09 3.03 23.99
C SER A 118 24.53 1.67 24.43
N GLY A 119 23.84 1.64 25.58
CA GLY A 119 23.18 0.45 26.10
C GLY A 119 22.22 -0.18 25.08
N THR A 120 21.43 0.65 24.40
CA THR A 120 20.49 0.21 23.35
C THR A 120 21.19 -0.49 22.20
N VAL A 121 22.34 0.02 21.74
CA VAL A 121 23.10 -0.60 20.65
C VAL A 121 23.68 -1.94 21.11
N ARG A 122 24.20 -2.02 22.33
CA ARG A 122 24.71 -3.27 22.90
C ARG A 122 23.63 -4.35 23.02
N GLU A 123 22.42 -3.97 23.42
CA GLU A 123 21.28 -4.89 23.51
C GLU A 123 20.84 -5.38 22.12
N ILE A 124 20.83 -4.51 21.11
CA ILE A 124 20.56 -4.91 19.72
C ILE A 124 21.60 -5.91 19.23
N VAL A 125 22.90 -5.65 19.46
CA VAL A 125 23.98 -6.57 19.09
C VAL A 125 23.78 -7.93 19.77
N GLN A 126 23.53 -7.91 21.09
CA GLN A 126 23.27 -9.14 21.84
C GLN A 126 22.03 -9.89 21.33
N PHE A 127 20.95 -9.18 20.98
CA PHE A 127 19.75 -9.79 20.42
C PHE A 127 20.05 -10.48 19.09
N VAL A 128 20.75 -9.80 18.18
CA VAL A 128 21.14 -10.35 16.87
C VAL A 128 22.08 -11.56 17.02
N ASP A 129 23.00 -11.54 17.99
CA ASP A 129 23.94 -12.64 18.22
C ASP A 129 23.26 -13.88 18.86
N THR A 130 22.14 -13.69 19.56
CA THR A 130 21.49 -14.75 20.34
C THR A 130 20.24 -15.33 19.69
N LYS A 131 19.59 -14.59 18.79
CA LYS A 131 18.35 -14.99 18.14
C LYS A 131 18.59 -15.36 16.69
N GLU A 132 17.99 -16.48 16.27
CA GLU A 132 17.97 -16.89 14.87
C GLU A 132 17.10 -15.93 14.05
N GLU A 133 17.58 -15.56 12.86
CA GLU A 133 16.82 -14.72 11.93
C GLU A 133 15.64 -15.49 11.34
N ILE A 134 14.46 -14.87 11.32
CA ILE A 134 13.25 -15.46 10.75
C ILE A 134 12.90 -14.71 9.47
N PRO A 135 13.29 -15.23 8.29
CA PRO A 135 13.01 -14.56 7.02
C PRO A 135 11.53 -14.66 6.64
N PHE A 136 11.09 -13.76 5.77
CA PHE A 136 9.82 -13.94 5.07
C PHE A 136 9.90 -15.17 4.16
N ALA A 137 8.83 -15.97 4.13
CA ALA A 137 8.74 -17.16 3.28
C ALA A 137 8.90 -16.84 1.77
N GLN A 138 8.51 -15.63 1.37
CA GLN A 138 8.76 -15.09 0.03
C GLN A 138 9.33 -13.68 0.15
N PRO A 139 10.25 -13.29 -0.75
CA PRO A 139 10.81 -11.94 -0.73
C PRO A 139 9.71 -10.90 -0.95
N VAL A 140 9.70 -9.85 -0.13
CA VAL A 140 8.75 -8.75 -0.28
C VAL A 140 9.05 -8.01 -1.59
N PRO A 141 8.08 -7.86 -2.51
CA PRO A 141 8.29 -7.18 -3.77
C PRO A 141 8.64 -5.71 -3.55
N LYS A 142 9.64 -5.23 -4.28
CA LYS A 142 10.02 -3.81 -4.29
C LYS A 142 9.02 -3.02 -5.13
N PHE A 143 8.48 -1.95 -4.57
CA PHE A 143 7.59 -1.04 -5.29
C PHE A 143 8.36 0.14 -5.90
N PRO A 144 7.90 0.66 -7.06
CA PRO A 144 6.80 0.13 -7.88
C PRO A 144 7.20 -1.20 -8.55
N VAL A 145 6.26 -2.17 -8.58
CA VAL A 145 6.49 -3.44 -9.27
C VAL A 145 6.59 -3.14 -10.76
N VAL A 146 7.82 -3.17 -11.29
CA VAL A 146 8.09 -2.96 -12.71
C VAL A 146 7.51 -4.15 -13.47
N ARG A 147 6.27 -4.00 -13.94
CA ARG A 147 5.76 -4.85 -15.02
C ARG A 147 6.54 -4.46 -16.28
N ASN A 148 6.86 -5.42 -17.15
CA ASN A 148 7.43 -5.13 -18.46
C ASN A 148 6.50 -4.15 -19.19
N GLN A 149 6.79 -2.86 -19.07
CA GLN A 149 6.06 -1.81 -19.77
C GLN A 149 6.51 -1.93 -21.21
N LYS A 150 5.57 -2.25 -22.10
CA LYS A 150 5.81 -2.07 -23.53
C LYS A 150 6.04 -0.58 -23.73
N LEU A 151 7.28 -0.20 -24.04
CA LEU A 151 7.60 1.18 -24.38
C LEU A 151 6.74 1.57 -25.58
N ILE A 152 6.11 2.74 -25.50
CA ILE A 152 5.41 3.31 -26.64
C ILE A 152 6.48 3.67 -27.66
N PRO A 153 6.44 3.12 -28.89
CA PRO A 153 7.41 3.48 -29.92
C PRO A 153 7.36 4.99 -30.21
N SER A 154 8.50 5.57 -30.52
CA SER A 154 8.57 6.99 -30.90
C SER A 154 8.01 7.21 -32.31
N PHE A 155 7.75 8.47 -32.65
CA PHE A 155 7.38 8.85 -34.02
C PHE A 155 8.38 8.33 -35.07
N GLU A 156 9.69 8.37 -34.78
CA GLU A 156 10.73 7.78 -35.65
C GLU A 156 10.56 6.26 -35.82
N HIS A 157 10.32 5.54 -34.72
CA HIS A 157 10.14 4.09 -34.76
C HIS A 157 8.87 3.68 -35.51
N MET A 158 7.80 4.50 -35.42
CA MET A 158 6.55 4.28 -36.15
C MET A 158 6.58 4.82 -37.58
N LYS A 159 7.63 5.55 -37.97
CA LYS A 159 7.73 6.28 -39.25
C LYS A 159 6.56 7.25 -39.46
N GLU A 160 6.07 7.82 -38.37
CA GLU A 160 5.00 8.82 -38.37
C GLU A 160 5.62 10.20 -38.22
N THR A 161 5.12 11.18 -38.97
CA THR A 161 5.51 12.58 -38.76
C THR A 161 4.62 13.19 -37.69
N PRO A 162 5.18 13.74 -36.60
CA PRO A 162 4.37 14.43 -35.60
C PRO A 162 3.60 15.58 -36.26
N SER A 163 2.34 15.74 -35.88
CA SER A 163 1.44 16.75 -36.45
C SER A 163 1.89 18.19 -36.20
N GLY A 164 2.66 18.43 -35.12
CA GLY A 164 3.22 19.73 -34.75
C GLY A 164 4.69 19.88 -35.10
N LYS A 165 5.08 21.00 -35.73
CA LYS A 165 6.49 21.36 -36.02
C LYS A 165 7.38 21.50 -34.78
N HIS A 166 6.78 21.64 -33.59
CA HIS A 166 7.47 21.78 -32.31
C HIS A 166 7.65 20.45 -31.58
N THR A 167 7.05 19.36 -32.07
CA THR A 167 7.11 18.04 -31.43
C THR A 167 8.30 17.26 -32.02
N PRO A 168 9.30 16.90 -31.21
CA PRO A 168 10.44 16.13 -31.69
C PRO A 168 10.07 14.69 -32.07
N SER A 169 10.77 14.16 -33.06
CA SER A 169 10.56 12.81 -33.62
C SER A 169 10.99 11.66 -32.70
N TRP A 170 11.85 11.95 -31.72
CA TRP A 170 12.28 11.00 -30.68
C TRP A 170 11.26 10.81 -29.53
N LEU A 171 10.21 11.62 -29.47
CA LEU A 171 9.16 11.50 -28.44
C LEU A 171 8.24 10.29 -28.74
N PRO A 172 7.64 9.64 -27.72
CA PRO A 172 6.59 8.63 -27.94
C PRO A 172 5.49 9.13 -28.88
N ALA A 173 5.08 8.28 -29.82
CA ALA A 173 4.01 8.60 -30.76
C ALA A 173 2.68 8.82 -30.02
N PHE A 174 1.82 9.66 -30.60
CA PHE A 174 0.49 9.89 -30.05
C PHE A 174 -0.37 8.62 -30.19
N PRO A 175 -1.31 8.36 -29.25
CA PRO A 175 -2.30 7.31 -29.44
C PRO A 175 -3.08 7.52 -30.75
N ASP A 176 -3.50 6.43 -31.37
CA ASP A 176 -4.27 6.51 -32.62
C ASP A 176 -5.57 7.32 -32.42
N PRO A 177 -5.96 8.18 -33.38
CA PRO A 177 -7.25 8.87 -33.43
C PRO A 177 -8.46 8.05 -32.98
N HIS A 178 -8.59 6.76 -33.31
CA HIS A 178 -9.73 5.93 -32.89
C HIS A 178 -9.76 5.64 -31.37
N THR A 179 -8.67 5.92 -30.66
CA THR A 179 -8.54 5.74 -29.20
C THR A 179 -9.14 6.91 -28.41
N TYR A 180 -9.24 8.10 -29.02
CA TYR A 180 -9.75 9.32 -28.35
C TYR A 180 -10.86 10.05 -29.10
N ASN A 181 -11.01 9.82 -30.41
CA ASN A 181 -12.15 10.31 -31.17
C ASN A 181 -13.32 9.35 -30.99
N HIS A 182 -14.38 9.83 -30.33
CA HIS A 182 -15.65 9.13 -30.26
C HIS A 182 -16.34 9.22 -31.63
N THR A 183 -16.07 8.27 -32.51
CA THR A 183 -16.87 8.11 -33.73
C THR A 183 -18.20 7.47 -33.32
N PRO A 184 -19.36 8.12 -33.49
CA PRO A 184 -20.63 7.43 -33.35
C PRO A 184 -20.64 6.33 -34.41
N MET A 185 -20.56 5.06 -34.00
CA MET A 185 -20.78 3.95 -34.91
C MET A 185 -22.24 3.98 -35.33
N TRP A 186 -22.56 4.76 -36.35
CA TRP A 186 -23.83 4.68 -37.06
C TRP A 186 -23.79 3.42 -37.91
N ASN A 187 -23.96 2.26 -37.27
CA ASN A 187 -24.39 1.09 -37.99
C ASN A 187 -25.89 1.26 -38.22
N GLU A 188 -26.25 2.11 -39.18
CA GLU A 188 -27.50 1.92 -39.90
C GLU A 188 -27.35 0.56 -40.59
N ARG A 189 -27.77 -0.48 -39.88
CA ARG A 189 -28.18 -1.71 -40.51
C ARG A 189 -29.38 -1.29 -41.35
N GLY A 190 -29.13 -0.90 -42.59
CA GLY A 190 -30.15 -0.93 -43.61
C GLY A 190 -30.67 -2.35 -43.56
N SER A 191 -31.85 -2.55 -42.97
CA SER A 191 -32.66 -3.71 -43.29
C SER A 191 -32.75 -3.67 -44.81
N ASP A 192 -32.11 -4.63 -45.47
CA ASP A 192 -32.22 -4.84 -46.91
C ASP A 192 -33.43 -5.75 -47.14
N PRO A 193 -34.63 -5.21 -47.46
CA PRO A 193 -35.78 -6.04 -47.81
C PRO A 193 -35.65 -6.71 -49.19
N CYS A 194 -34.50 -6.61 -49.87
CA CYS A 194 -34.27 -7.24 -51.17
C CYS A 194 -33.40 -8.51 -51.12
N ALA A 195 -32.97 -8.97 -49.93
CA ALA A 195 -32.39 -10.30 -49.76
C ALA A 195 -33.45 -11.44 -49.86
N ASP A 196 -34.74 -11.11 -49.81
CA ASP A 196 -35.85 -12.08 -49.78
C ASP A 196 -36.47 -12.41 -51.16
N LYS A 197 -35.85 -12.02 -52.29
CA LYS A 197 -36.42 -12.29 -53.64
C LYS A 197 -35.54 -13.01 -54.64
N ILE A 198 -34.31 -13.39 -54.29
CA ILE A 198 -33.48 -14.28 -55.15
C ILE A 198 -33.39 -15.69 -54.53
N GLU A 199 -34.48 -16.09 -53.87
CA GLU A 199 -34.92 -17.50 -53.75
C GLU A 199 -35.77 -17.93 -54.97
N GLN A 200 -35.87 -17.11 -56.01
CA GLN A 200 -36.59 -17.40 -57.26
C GLN A 200 -35.66 -17.45 -58.49
N ALA A 201 -34.68 -18.34 -58.47
CA ALA A 201 -34.04 -18.89 -59.67
C ALA A 201 -33.33 -20.20 -59.29
N ARG A 202 -34.08 -21.28 -59.06
CA ARG A 202 -34.33 -22.31 -60.08
C ARG A 202 -34.09 -21.93 -61.54
#